data_AF-A0A0L0F4N6-F1
#
_entry.id   AF-A0A0L0F4N6-F1
#
_cell.length_a   1.000
_cell.length_b   1.000
_cell.length_c   1.000
_cell.angle_alpha   90.00
_cell.angle_beta   90.00
_cell.angle_gamma   90.00
#
_symmetry.space_group_name_H-M   'P 1'
#
loop_
_entity.id
_entity.type
_entity.pdbx_description
1 polymer ?
#
loop_
_entity_poly.entity_id
_entity_poly.type
_entity_poly.pdbx_seq_one_letter_code
_entity_poly.pdbx_strand_id
1 'polypeptide(L)' 'RIHQALRTATISHTGTPVLCGSALKNMGVQLVLDAAARYLPSPLEAEPPALASENACDEEYVERE' A
#
# COMPACT_ATOMS: atom_id res chain seq x y z
N ARG A 1 6.70 -14.02 -12.83
CA ARG A 1 5.57 -13.62 -13.71
C ARG A 1 4.31 -13.30 -12.93
N ILE A 2 3.77 -14.21 -12.10
CA ILE A 2 2.55 -13.94 -11.29
C ILE A 2 2.72 -12.72 -10.36
N HIS A 3 3.83 -12.62 -9.64
CA HIS A 3 4.08 -11.48 -8.74
C HIS A 3 4.12 -10.11 -9.44
N GLN A 4 4.61 -10.06 -10.68
CA GLN A 4 4.61 -8.82 -11.47
C GLN A 4 3.19 -8.43 -11.83
N ALA A 5 2.36 -9.38 -12.28
CA ALA A 5 0.95 -9.12 -12.60
C ALA A 5 0.17 -8.62 -11.37
N LEU A 6 0.39 -9.23 -10.19
CA LEU A 6 -0.21 -8.78 -8.94
C LEU A 6 0.26 -7.38 -8.54
N ARG A 7 1.56 -7.06 -8.68
CA ARG A 7 2.08 -5.70 -8.44
C ARG A 7 1.41 -4.69 -9.38
N THR A 8 1.37 -4.98 -10.68
CA THR A 8 0.71 -4.11 -11.65
C THR A 8 -0.76 -3.89 -11.29
N ALA A 9 -1.51 -4.95 -10.97
CA ALA A 9 -2.90 -4.85 -10.57
C ALA A 9 -3.12 -4.06 -9.28
N THR A 10 -2.17 -4.16 -8.33
CA THR A 10 -2.19 -3.41 -7.07
C THR A 10 -1.95 -1.92 -7.31
N ILE A 11 -0.94 -1.58 -8.11
CA ILE A 11 -0.60 -0.18 -8.44
C ILE A 11 -1.69 0.48 -9.29
N SER A 12 -2.28 -0.24 -10.24
CA SER A 12 -3.39 0.27 -11.06
C SER A 12 -4.75 0.26 -10.34
N HIS A 13 -4.79 -0.16 -9.07
CA HIS A 13 -6.03 -0.26 -8.28
C HIS A 13 -7.11 -1.16 -8.93
N THR A 14 -6.72 -2.11 -9.78
CA THR A 14 -7.64 -3.05 -10.46
C THR A 14 -7.84 -4.34 -9.67
N GLY A 15 -7.04 -4.57 -8.63
CA GLY A 15 -7.20 -5.70 -7.73
C GLY A 15 -6.40 -5.53 -6.44
N THR A 16 -6.95 -5.99 -5.33
CA THR A 16 -6.35 -5.85 -4.00
C THR A 16 -5.94 -7.23 -3.47
N PRO A 17 -4.64 -7.49 -3.25
CA PRO A 17 -4.20 -8.76 -2.66
C PRO A 17 -4.62 -8.83 -1.20
N VAL A 18 -5.45 -9.82 -0.86
CA VAL A 18 -5.88 -10.08 0.52
C VAL A 18 -5.03 -11.21 1.11
N LEU A 19 -4.46 -10.96 2.28
CA LEU A 19 -3.65 -11.91 3.04
C LEU A 19 -4.36 -12.28 4.33
N CYS A 20 -4.17 -13.51 4.80
CA CYS A 20 -4.72 -13.99 6.06
C CYS A 20 -3.62 -14.16 7.10
N GLY A 21 -3.90 -13.81 8.36
CA GLY A 21 -2.94 -13.94 9.46
C GLY A 21 -3.56 -13.56 10.80
N SER A 22 -2.80 -13.73 11.88
CA SER A 22 -3.20 -13.31 13.23
C SER A 22 -2.01 -12.62 13.90
N ALA A 23 -2.13 -11.30 14.07
CA ALA A 23 -1.11 -10.51 14.76
C ALA A 23 -0.97 -10.94 16.22
N LEU A 24 -2.08 -11.26 16.90
CA LEU A 24 -2.09 -11.67 18.31
C LEU A 24 -1.28 -12.95 18.57
N LYS A 25 -1.27 -13.89 17.62
CA LYS A 25 -0.51 -15.15 17.72
C LYS A 25 0.80 -15.12 16.93
N ASN A 26 1.22 -13.95 16.46
CA ASN A 26 2.44 -13.77 15.66
C ASN A 26 2.49 -14.64 14.39
N MET A 27 1.33 -14.90 13.77
CA MET A 27 1.21 -15.74 12.57
C MET A 27 1.00 -14.86 11.33
N GLY A 28 1.83 -15.06 10.31
CA GLY A 28 1.70 -14.39 9.02
C GLY A 28 2.29 -12.98 8.95
N VAL A 29 2.91 -12.49 10.03
CA VAL A 29 3.54 -11.14 10.06
C VAL A 29 4.62 -11.00 8.99
N GLN A 30 5.51 -11.98 8.86
CA GLN A 30 6.56 -11.96 7.82
C GLN A 30 5.96 -11.98 6.41
N LEU A 31 4.89 -12.75 6.17
CA LEU A 31 4.20 -12.79 4.88
C LEU A 31 3.60 -11.43 4.51
N VAL A 32 3.02 -10.71 5.48
CA VAL A 32 2.50 -9.35 5.26
C VAL A 32 3.63 -8.38 4.94
N LEU A 33 4.75 -8.43 5.67
CA LEU A 33 5.91 -7.56 5.42
C LEU A 33 6.53 -7.81 4.03
N ASP A 34 6.68 -9.08 3.65
CA ASP A 34 7.18 -9.46 2.32
C ASP A 34 6.23 -8.99 1.21
N ALA A 35 4.92 -9.08 1.44
CA ALA A 35 3.92 -8.62 0.49
C ALA A 35 3.92 -7.09 0.36
N ALA A 36 4.09 -6.36 1.46
CA ALA A 36 4.21 -4.91 1.45
C ALA A 36 5.41 -4.49 0.58
N ALA A 37 6.59 -5.06 0.81
CA ALA A 37 7.78 -4.76 0.01
C ALA A 37 7.62 -5.15 -1.47
N ARG A 38 6.87 -6.23 -1.77
CA ARG A 38 6.73 -6.75 -3.13
C ARG A 38 5.67 -6.02 -3.97
N TYR A 39 4.54 -5.64 -3.37
CA TYR A 39 3.37 -5.17 -4.13
C TYR A 39 3.07 -3.69 -3.99
N LEU A 40 3.53 -3.01 -2.93
CA LEU A 40 3.33 -1.57 -2.78
C LEU A 40 4.28 -0.76 -3.67
N PRO A 41 3.84 0.40 -4.18
CA PRO A 41 4.71 1.29 -4.96
C PRO A 41 5.88 1.78 -4.10
N SER A 42 7.06 1.90 -4.73
CA SER A 42 8.18 2.60 -4.09
C SER A 42 7.81 4.08 -3.94
N PRO A 43 8.29 4.80 -2.91
CA PRO A 43 8.09 6.25 -2.80
C PRO A 43 8.60 7.05 -4.01
N LEU A 44 9.52 6.47 -4.80
CA LEU A 44 9.98 7.08 -6.06
C LEU A 44 9.00 6.87 -7.24
N GLU A 45 8.11 5.88 -7.13
CA GLU A 45 7.11 5.54 -8.14
C GLU A 45 5.74 6.15 -7.83
N ALA A 46 5.50 6.54 -6.57
CA ALA A 46 4.29 7.21 -6.14
C ALA A 46 4.42 8.72 -6.32
N GLU A 47 3.37 9.36 -6.85
CA GLU A 47 3.29 10.82 -6.80
C GLU A 47 3.29 11.27 -5.34
N PRO A 48 4.09 12.30 -4.97
CA PRO A 48 4.07 12.82 -3.63
C PRO A 48 2.66 13.30 -3.30
N PRO A 49 2.17 13.05 -2.06
CA PRO A 49 0.90 13.60 -1.64
C PRO A 49 0.91 15.12 -1.83
N ALA A 50 -0.25 15.71 -2.14
CA ALA A 50 -0.43 17.10 -2.58
C ALA A 50 0.04 18.19 -1.58
N LEU A 51 0.71 17.81 -0.49
CA LEU A 51 1.23 18.66 0.58
C LEU A 51 2.75 18.78 0.45
N ALA A 52 3.21 19.47 -0.59
CA ALA A 52 4.60 19.92 -0.68
C ALA A 52 4.67 21.33 -1.27
N SER A 53 3.78 22.21 -0.82
CA SER A 53 4.08 23.64 -0.72
C SER A 53 4.09 24.00 0.76
N GLU A 54 5.16 24.63 1.22
CA GLU A 54 5.28 25.18 2.56
C GLU A 54 4.02 26.01 2.85
N ASN A 55 3.25 25.59 3.88
CA ASN A 55 1.93 26.08 4.32
C ASN A 55 0.73 25.23 3.84
N ALA A 56 0.46 24.12 4.54
CA ALA A 56 -0.87 23.54 4.62
C ALA A 56 -0.99 22.71 5.91
N CYS A 57 -1.27 23.38 7.03
CA CYS A 57 -2.19 22.80 8.01
C CYS A 57 -3.54 22.78 7.31
N ASP A 58 -4.00 21.61 6.90
CA ASP A 58 -5.40 21.19 6.95
C ASP A 58 -5.43 19.69 6.69
N GLU A 59 -5.77 18.94 7.74
CA GLU A 59 -5.96 17.50 7.71
C GLU A 59 -7.24 17.19 6.93
N GLU A 60 -7.16 17.07 5.61
CA GLU A 60 -8.26 16.50 4.82
C GLU A 60 -8.22 14.97 4.95
N TYR A 61 -8.84 14.48 6.03
CA TYR A 61 -9.26 13.09 6.13
C TYR A 61 -10.35 12.85 5.08
N VAL A 62 -9.96 12.29 3.93
CA VAL A 62 -10.93 11.77 2.97
C VAL A 62 -11.54 10.50 3.59
N GLU A 63 -12.67 10.66 4.28
CA GLU A 63 -13.57 9.55 4.56
C GLU A 63 -14.01 8.96 3.22
N ARG A 64 -13.44 7.80 2.86
CA ARG A 64 -13.93 7.00 1.74
C ARG A 64 -14.88 5.96 2.33
N GLU A 65 -16.17 6.11 2.03
CA GLU A 65 -17.24 5.14 2.30
C GLU A 65 -16.93 3.74 1.74
#